data_AF-A0AAN5CS17-F1
#
_entry.id   AF-A0AAN5CS17-F1
#
_cell.length_a   1.000
_cell.length_b   1.000
_cell.length_c   1.000
_cell.angle_alpha   90.00
_cell.angle_beta   90.00
_cell.angle_gamma   90.00
#
_symmetry.space_group_name_H-M   'P 1'
#
loop_
_entity.id
_entity.type
_entity.pdbx_description
1 polymer ?
#
loop_
_entity_poly.entity_id
_entity_poly.type
_entity_poly.pdbx_seq_one_letter_code
_entity_poly.pdbx_strand_id
1 'polypeptide(L)'
;FGDRRLFIIVQICALYCILCWGVALYIFSLLVHSAHYEFTYFNEQLCMLNDKYDCPTDDAICDYILQFMKDHKRLVECVRNLDRMFSRYAFLMITTIIPTTMFSFFMIFQKAKVSVVWELLMALPLMSVAIFAFFALVDGPSKLHYSIYNTKSSICANTSIWFPYRTNVYHSALAFVSHLEQANLGISIWEFAVVSKQLVLTTVSAMVTCLALFLEVSNCNGNHPPMSDKAIITNLN
;
A
#
# COMPACT_ATOMS: atom_id res chain seq x y z
N PHE A 1 3.66 39.62 -1.39
CA PHE A 1 4.71 38.64 -1.74
C PHE A 1 6.09 39.29 -1.63
N GLY A 2 6.55 39.59 -0.40
CA GLY A 2 7.41 40.76 -0.16
C GLY A 2 8.86 40.55 0.28
N ASP A 3 9.41 39.33 0.39
CA ASP A 3 10.83 39.19 0.78
C ASP A 3 11.50 37.97 0.13
N ARG A 4 12.47 38.21 -0.78
CA ARG A 4 13.16 37.14 -1.54
C ARG A 4 13.86 36.14 -0.63
N ARG A 5 14.27 36.57 0.57
CA ARG A 5 14.91 35.70 1.58
C ARG A 5 13.92 34.69 2.17
N LEU A 6 12.68 35.10 2.44
CA LEU A 6 11.63 34.19 2.92
C LEU A 6 11.29 33.14 1.86
N PHE A 7 11.24 33.53 0.59
CA PHE A 7 10.96 32.61 -0.51
C PHE A 7 12.03 31.50 -0.61
N ILE A 8 13.32 31.86 -0.51
CA ILE A 8 14.41 30.88 -0.54
C ILE A 8 14.32 29.91 0.65
N ILE A 9 14.05 30.42 1.86
CA ILE A 9 13.92 29.58 3.06
C ILE A 9 12.74 28.60 2.92
N VAL A 10 11.60 29.04 2.40
CA VAL A 10 10.43 28.18 2.15
C VAL A 10 10.74 27.09 1.12
N GLN A 11 11.47 27.41 0.05
CA GLN A 11 11.86 26.42 -0.97
C GLN A 11 12.84 25.38 -0.43
N ILE A 12 13.82 25.80 0.39
CA ILE A 12 14.77 24.87 1.03
C ILE A 12 14.03 23.97 2.03
N CYS A 13 13.11 24.54 2.82
CA CYS A 13 12.28 23.78 3.76
C CYS A 13 11.39 22.76 3.03
N ALA A 14 10.77 23.15 1.91
CA ALA A 14 9.96 22.27 1.08
C ALA A 14 10.80 21.12 0.49
N LEU A 15 11.99 21.42 -0.05
CA LEU A 15 12.91 20.41 -0.56
C LEU A 15 13.35 19.43 0.53
N TYR A 16 13.69 19.95 1.72
CA TYR A 16 14.06 19.12 2.87
C TYR A 16 12.93 18.19 3.31
N CYS A 17 11.71 18.72 3.41
CA CYS A 17 10.53 17.92 3.71
C CYS A 17 10.33 16.81 2.67
N ILE A 18 10.39 17.13 1.37
CA ILE A 18 10.22 16.14 0.30
C ILE A 18 11.30 15.04 0.38
N LEU A 19 12.56 15.40 0.62
CA LEU A 19 13.65 14.43 0.78
C LEU A 19 13.45 13.56 2.01
N CYS A 20 13.10 14.14 3.16
CA CYS A 20 12.82 13.41 4.39
C CYS A 20 11.65 12.43 4.20
N TRP A 21 10.59 12.87 3.53
CA TRP A 21 9.44 12.03 3.18
C TRP A 21 9.82 10.90 2.22
N GLY A 22 10.65 11.19 1.21
CA GLY A 22 11.15 10.18 0.27
C GLY A 22 11.98 9.11 0.96
N VAL A 23 12.88 9.50 1.87
CA VAL A 23 13.69 8.56 2.67
C VAL A 23 12.81 7.73 3.59
N ALA A 24 11.83 8.33 4.27
CA ALA A 24 10.90 7.60 5.14
C ALA A 24 10.08 6.55 4.36
N LEU A 25 9.57 6.92 3.18
CA LEU A 25 8.84 6.03 2.30
C LEU A 25 9.74 4.91 1.75
N TYR A 26 10.98 5.21 1.42
CA TYR A 26 11.96 4.22 0.98
C TYR A 26 12.28 3.19 2.08
N ILE A 27 12.56 3.66 3.31
CA ILE A 27 12.81 2.78 4.47
C ILE A 27 11.58 1.90 4.75
N PHE A 28 10.39 2.50 4.74
CA PHE A 28 9.14 1.75 4.89
C PHE A 28 9.04 0.65 3.82
N SER A 29 9.16 1.02 2.55
CA SER A 29 9.06 0.07 1.45
C SER A 29 10.08 -1.07 1.57
N LEU A 30 11.34 -0.75 1.90
CA LEU A 30 12.39 -1.76 2.10
C LEU A 30 12.04 -2.76 3.21
N LEU A 31 11.63 -2.28 4.38
CA LEU A 31 11.32 -3.15 5.51
C LEU A 31 10.11 -4.04 5.23
N VAL A 32 9.08 -3.50 4.57
CA VAL A 32 7.89 -4.26 4.19
C VAL A 32 8.21 -5.31 3.14
N HIS A 33 9.02 -4.97 2.12
CA HIS A 33 9.45 -5.92 1.11
C HIS A 33 10.36 -7.00 1.70
N SER A 34 11.28 -6.63 2.59
CA SER A 34 12.12 -7.60 3.32
C SER A 34 11.26 -8.59 4.10
N ALA A 35 10.28 -8.11 4.87
CA ALA A 35 9.33 -8.99 5.56
C ALA A 35 8.56 -9.88 4.57
N HIS A 36 8.12 -9.35 3.42
CA HIS A 36 7.41 -10.12 2.41
C HIS A 36 8.28 -11.26 1.81
N TYR A 37 9.55 -10.99 1.54
CA TYR A 37 10.48 -12.02 1.06
C TYR A 37 10.74 -13.10 2.11
N GLU A 38 10.89 -12.73 3.38
CA GLU A 38 11.03 -13.68 4.48
C GLU A 38 9.80 -14.61 4.60
N PHE A 39 8.58 -14.07 4.50
CA PHE A 39 7.37 -14.90 4.48
C PHE A 39 7.28 -15.80 3.25
N THR A 40 7.69 -15.30 2.08
CA THR A 40 7.70 -16.10 0.86
C THR A 40 8.70 -17.26 0.96
N TYR A 41 9.91 -16.97 1.45
CA TYR A 41 10.93 -17.98 1.71
C TYR A 41 10.49 -19.01 2.75
N PHE A 42 9.83 -18.55 3.83
CA PHE A 42 9.23 -19.43 4.83
C PHE A 42 8.15 -20.35 4.22
N ASN A 43 7.29 -19.82 3.35
CA ASN A 43 6.26 -20.60 2.66
C ASN A 43 6.86 -21.64 1.70
N GLU A 44 7.93 -21.29 0.99
CA GLU A 44 8.66 -22.23 0.13
C GLU A 44 9.28 -23.36 0.96
N GLN A 45 9.89 -23.06 2.11
CA GLN A 45 10.42 -24.09 3.02
C GLN A 45 9.33 -25.03 3.56
N LEU A 46 8.15 -24.50 3.88
CA LEU A 46 7.02 -25.32 4.31
C LEU A 46 6.52 -26.25 3.21
N CYS A 47 6.55 -25.83 1.95
CA CYS A 47 6.21 -26.69 0.82
C CYS A 47 7.28 -27.75 0.54
N MET A 48 8.56 -27.41 0.69
CA MET A 48 9.71 -28.30 0.42
C MET A 48 10.05 -29.26 1.57
N LEU A 49 9.24 -29.33 2.63
CA LEU A 49 9.49 -30.16 3.81
C LEU A 49 9.78 -31.64 3.47
N ASN A 50 9.21 -32.14 2.37
CA ASN A 50 9.36 -33.52 1.91
C ASN A 50 10.66 -33.78 1.13
N ASP A 51 11.15 -32.82 0.34
CA ASP A 51 12.33 -33.01 -0.53
C ASP A 51 13.65 -32.98 0.24
N LYS A 52 13.65 -32.44 1.45
CA LYS A 52 14.87 -32.23 2.24
C LYS A 52 15.27 -33.44 3.09
N TYR A 53 14.37 -34.40 3.30
CA TYR A 53 14.61 -35.53 4.20
C TYR A 53 14.10 -36.85 3.61
N ASP A 54 15.03 -37.70 3.19
CA ASP A 54 14.76 -39.12 2.93
C ASP A 54 14.33 -39.79 4.25
N CYS A 55 13.04 -40.14 4.37
CA CYS A 55 12.42 -40.85 5.50
C CYS A 55 12.49 -40.15 6.88
N PRO A 56 11.67 -39.11 7.13
CA PRO A 56 11.54 -38.53 8.45
C PRO A 56 10.68 -39.42 9.37
N THR A 57 11.22 -39.78 10.53
CA THR A 57 10.47 -40.36 11.65
C THR A 57 9.39 -39.39 12.11
N ASP A 58 8.26 -39.89 12.61
CA ASP A 58 7.12 -39.06 13.05
C ASP A 58 7.53 -37.98 14.07
N ASP A 59 8.45 -38.30 14.97
CA ASP A 59 9.00 -37.37 15.96
C ASP A 59 9.81 -36.23 15.31
N ALA A 60 10.59 -36.53 14.27
CA ALA A 60 11.36 -35.52 13.54
C ALA A 60 10.43 -34.52 12.84
N ILE A 61 9.35 -34.99 12.20
CA ILE A 61 8.35 -34.11 11.56
C ILE A 61 7.68 -33.21 12.62
N CYS A 62 7.33 -33.76 13.78
CA CYS A 62 6.76 -32.98 14.87
C CYS A 62 7.73 -31.89 15.37
N ASP A 63 9.00 -32.23 15.57
CA ASP A 63 10.03 -31.26 15.96
C ASP A 63 10.23 -30.16 14.90
N TYR A 64 10.16 -30.50 13.60
CA TYR A 64 10.19 -29.52 12.52
C TYR A 64 8.98 -28.59 12.55
N ILE A 65 7.76 -29.12 12.72
CA ILE A 65 6.54 -28.30 12.84
C ILE A 65 6.65 -27.34 14.03
N LEU A 66 7.17 -27.81 15.16
CA LEU A 66 7.43 -26.97 16.34
C LEU A 66 8.48 -25.89 16.04
N GLN A 67 9.52 -26.19 15.26
CA GLN A 67 10.50 -25.22 14.83
C GLN A 67 9.88 -24.16 13.89
N PHE A 68 9.11 -24.58 12.88
CA PHE A 68 8.37 -23.67 12.00
C PHE A 68 7.40 -22.78 12.78
N MET A 69 6.75 -23.31 13.82
CA MET A 69 5.87 -22.51 14.68
C MET A 69 6.65 -21.45 15.47
N LYS A 70 7.85 -21.77 15.96
CA LYS A 70 8.73 -20.78 16.62
C LYS A 70 9.22 -19.71 15.64
N ASP A 71 9.59 -20.11 14.43
CA ASP A 71 10.05 -19.19 13.40
C ASP A 71 8.91 -18.28 12.93
N HIS A 72 7.72 -18.85 12.66
CA HIS A 72 6.52 -18.08 12.36
C HIS A 72 6.21 -17.06 13.47
N LYS A 73 6.29 -17.46 14.75
CA LYS A 73 6.10 -16.53 15.87
C LYS A 73 7.06 -15.33 15.82
N ARG A 74 8.34 -15.56 15.50
CA ARG A 74 9.34 -14.50 15.35
C ARG A 74 9.02 -13.58 14.17
N LEU A 75 8.62 -14.14 13.03
CA LEU A 75 8.21 -13.34 11.86
C LEU A 75 6.96 -12.50 12.17
N VAL A 76 5.96 -13.07 12.84
CA VAL A 76 4.76 -12.37 13.31
C VAL A 76 5.11 -11.21 14.23
N GLU A 77 6.02 -11.44 15.18
CA GLU A 77 6.48 -10.40 16.10
C GLU A 77 7.20 -9.27 15.37
N CYS A 78 8.02 -9.60 14.37
CA CYS A 78 8.65 -8.62 13.48
C CYS A 78 7.60 -7.78 12.73
N VAL A 79 6.59 -8.40 12.15
CA VAL A 79 5.50 -7.69 11.44
C VAL A 79 4.71 -6.79 12.40
N ARG A 80 4.43 -7.25 13.62
CA ARG A 80 3.75 -6.42 14.63
C ARG A 80 4.59 -5.23 15.07
N ASN A 81 5.90 -5.42 15.23
CA ASN A 81 6.80 -4.31 15.54
C ASN A 81 6.88 -3.32 14.38
N LEU A 82 6.92 -3.82 13.14
CA LEU A 82 6.87 -3.00 11.94
C LEU A 82 5.57 -2.19 11.86
N ASP A 83 4.44 -2.84 12.08
CA ASP A 83 3.12 -2.19 12.13
C ASP A 83 3.08 -1.11 13.21
N ARG A 84 3.55 -1.40 14.42
CA ARG A 84 3.58 -0.41 15.52
C ARG A 84 4.47 0.79 15.21
N MET A 85 5.60 0.58 14.53
CA MET A 85 6.48 1.67 14.13
C MET A 85 5.85 2.54 13.06
N PHE A 86 5.17 1.95 12.07
CA PHE A 86 4.73 2.65 10.87
C PHE A 86 3.23 2.99 10.83
N SER A 87 2.38 2.46 11.71
CA SER A 87 0.91 2.65 11.68
C SER A 87 0.51 4.13 11.62
N ARG A 88 1.16 4.98 12.42
CA ARG A 88 0.92 6.43 12.42
C ARG A 88 1.48 7.12 11.19
N TYR A 89 2.66 6.71 10.73
CA TYR A 89 3.31 7.28 9.55
C TYR A 89 2.56 6.90 8.28
N ALA A 90 2.11 5.65 8.15
CA ALA A 90 1.32 5.14 7.05
C ALA A 90 0.01 5.91 6.90
N PHE A 91 -0.68 6.20 8.01
CA PHE A 91 -1.85 7.07 7.98
C PHE A 91 -1.52 8.47 7.45
N LEU A 92 -0.52 9.15 8.02
CA LEU A 92 -0.14 10.49 7.56
C LEU A 92 0.32 10.51 6.10
N MET A 93 1.04 9.47 5.66
CA MET A 93 1.46 9.30 4.27
C MET A 93 0.25 9.12 3.35
N ILE A 94 -0.69 8.24 3.68
CA ILE A 94 -1.88 8.00 2.86
C ILE A 94 -2.75 9.26 2.79
N THR A 95 -3.00 9.91 3.93
CA THR A 95 -3.80 11.13 4.02
C THR A 95 -3.21 12.29 3.24
N THR A 96 -1.88 12.35 3.03
CA THR A 96 -1.23 13.40 2.24
C THR A 96 -1.06 13.00 0.77
N ILE A 97 -0.78 11.73 0.47
CA ILE A 97 -0.56 11.24 -0.90
C ILE A 97 -1.87 11.13 -1.69
N ILE A 98 -3.00 10.74 -1.08
CA ILE A 98 -4.29 10.64 -1.78
C ILE A 98 -4.75 12.01 -2.33
N PRO A 99 -4.83 13.09 -1.52
CA PRO A 99 -5.22 14.39 -2.05
C PRO A 99 -4.21 14.94 -3.06
N THR A 100 -2.91 14.79 -2.81
CA THR A 100 -1.88 15.31 -3.73
C THR A 100 -1.91 14.62 -5.09
N THR A 101 -2.10 13.29 -5.13
CA THR A 101 -2.31 12.56 -6.39
C THR A 101 -3.59 13.00 -7.09
N MET A 102 -4.71 13.12 -6.37
CA MET A 102 -5.98 13.59 -6.95
C MET A 102 -5.88 14.99 -7.55
N PHE A 103 -5.31 15.96 -6.83
CA PHE A 103 -5.14 17.32 -7.32
C PHE A 103 -4.16 17.39 -8.48
N SER A 104 -3.10 16.57 -8.48
CA SER A 104 -2.15 16.53 -9.58
C SER A 104 -2.82 15.99 -10.86
N PHE A 105 -3.65 14.94 -10.75
CA PHE A 105 -4.48 14.47 -11.87
C PHE A 105 -5.45 15.55 -12.35
N PHE A 106 -6.17 16.19 -11.43
CA PHE A 106 -7.13 17.25 -11.74
C PHE A 106 -6.49 18.41 -12.50
N MET A 107 -5.33 18.89 -12.05
CA MET A 107 -4.58 19.95 -12.74
C MET A 107 -4.22 19.58 -14.17
N ILE A 108 -3.85 18.32 -14.42
CA ILE A 108 -3.54 17.85 -15.77
C ILE A 108 -4.79 17.81 -16.64
N PHE A 109 -5.88 17.23 -16.16
CA PHE A 109 -7.10 17.13 -16.95
C PHE A 109 -7.72 18.50 -17.26
N GLN A 110 -7.57 19.49 -16.39
CA GLN A 110 -7.93 20.87 -16.68
C GLN A 110 -6.96 21.54 -17.66
N LYS A 111 -5.64 21.45 -17.43
CA LYS A 111 -4.62 22.11 -18.27
C LYS A 111 -4.48 21.50 -19.66
N ALA A 112 -4.77 20.21 -19.81
CA ALA A 112 -4.84 19.52 -21.08
C ALA A 112 -5.89 20.13 -22.02
N LYS A 113 -6.91 20.82 -21.48
CA LYS A 113 -7.94 21.50 -22.28
C LYS A 113 -7.53 22.92 -22.72
N VAL A 114 -6.55 23.55 -22.06
CA VAL A 114 -6.32 25.01 -22.16
C VAL A 114 -4.89 25.41 -22.54
N SER A 115 -3.84 24.59 -22.29
CA SER A 115 -2.44 25.05 -22.39
C SER A 115 -1.46 24.14 -23.16
N VAL A 116 -0.38 24.77 -23.63
CA VAL A 116 0.76 24.29 -24.43
C VAL A 116 1.46 23.07 -23.83
N VAL A 117 1.87 22.12 -24.68
CA VAL A 117 2.62 20.87 -24.38
C VAL A 117 3.74 21.04 -23.32
N TRP A 118 4.38 22.20 -23.24
CA TRP A 118 5.42 22.52 -22.26
C TRP A 118 4.96 22.54 -20.80
N GLU A 119 3.73 23.01 -20.51
CA GLU A 119 3.21 23.00 -19.14
C GLU A 119 2.85 21.58 -18.69
N LEU A 120 2.33 20.76 -19.61
CA LEU A 120 2.05 19.35 -19.36
C LEU A 120 3.34 18.57 -19.09
N LEU A 121 4.40 18.84 -19.86
CA LEU A 121 5.71 18.22 -19.67
C LEU A 121 6.30 18.51 -18.28
N MET A 122 6.08 19.71 -17.74
CA MET A 122 6.54 20.08 -16.39
C MET A 122 5.68 19.49 -15.26
N ALA A 123 4.40 19.19 -15.52
CA ALA A 123 3.49 18.57 -14.54
C ALA A 123 3.68 17.04 -14.44
N LEU A 124 4.19 16.41 -15.50
CA LEU A 124 4.32 14.95 -15.60
C LEU A 124 5.29 14.31 -14.58
N PRO A 125 6.46 14.91 -14.24
CA PRO A 125 7.34 14.37 -13.20
C PRO A 125 6.70 14.41 -11.80
N LEU A 126 5.90 15.44 -11.52
CA LEU A 126 5.20 15.53 -10.23
C LEU A 126 4.17 14.39 -10.09
N MET A 127 3.47 14.07 -11.17
CA MET A 127 2.57 12.93 -11.24
C MET A 127 3.27 11.60 -11.05
N SER A 128 4.38 11.38 -11.77
CA SER A 128 5.07 10.10 -11.69
C SER A 128 5.57 9.84 -10.27
N VAL A 129 6.08 10.86 -9.58
CA VAL A 129 6.46 10.78 -8.16
C VAL A 129 5.25 10.50 -7.28
N ALA A 130 4.12 11.19 -7.47
CA ALA A 130 2.93 11.02 -6.65
C ALA A 130 2.30 9.62 -6.82
N ILE A 131 2.21 9.13 -8.07
CA ILE A 131 1.73 7.78 -8.39
C ILE A 131 2.68 6.74 -7.83
N PHE A 132 3.99 6.91 -8.01
CA PHE A 132 4.99 5.98 -7.48
C PHE A 132 4.93 5.91 -5.95
N ALA A 133 4.82 7.05 -5.27
CA ALA A 133 4.68 7.10 -3.82
C ALA A 133 3.42 6.37 -3.35
N PHE A 134 2.29 6.56 -4.04
CA PHE A 134 1.05 5.84 -3.75
C PHE A 134 1.22 4.33 -3.91
N PHE A 135 1.76 3.87 -5.04
CA PHE A 135 1.99 2.44 -5.26
C PHE A 135 2.97 1.85 -4.25
N ALA A 136 4.09 2.50 -3.97
CA ALA A 136 5.08 2.02 -3.01
C ALA A 136 4.51 1.86 -1.59
N LEU A 137 3.62 2.77 -1.20
CA LEU A 137 2.96 2.76 0.12
C LEU A 137 1.94 1.64 0.27
N VAL A 138 1.40 1.16 -0.85
CA VAL A 138 0.21 0.32 -0.87
C VAL A 138 0.51 -1.11 -1.36
N ASP A 139 1.37 -1.26 -2.36
CA ASP A 139 1.76 -2.54 -2.96
C ASP A 139 2.49 -3.45 -1.97
N GLY A 140 3.54 -2.94 -1.31
CA GLY A 140 4.34 -3.70 -0.35
C GLY A 140 3.48 -4.32 0.76
N PRO A 141 2.69 -3.53 1.52
CA PRO A 141 1.83 -4.05 2.56
C PRO A 141 0.80 -5.07 2.06
N SER A 142 0.24 -4.84 0.87
CA SER A 142 -0.75 -5.74 0.28
C SER A 142 -0.13 -7.10 -0.11
N LYS A 143 1.11 -7.12 -0.62
CA LYS A 143 1.88 -8.33 -0.93
C LYS A 143 2.28 -9.07 0.33
N LEU A 144 2.69 -8.35 1.38
CA LEU A 144 2.99 -8.93 2.69
C LEU A 144 1.74 -9.62 3.27
N HIS A 145 0.60 -8.92 3.32
CA HIS A 145 -0.65 -9.48 3.82
C HIS A 145 -1.10 -10.72 3.02
N TYR A 146 -0.95 -10.69 1.70
CA TYR A 146 -1.22 -11.86 0.86
C TYR A 146 -0.29 -13.04 1.17
N SER A 147 1.01 -12.81 1.34
CA SER A 147 2.00 -13.88 1.64
C SER A 147 1.75 -14.52 3.01
N ILE A 148 1.38 -13.72 4.01
CA ILE A 148 0.98 -14.19 5.34
C ILE A 148 -0.27 -15.07 5.25
N TYR A 149 -1.29 -14.64 4.49
CA TYR A 149 -2.49 -15.43 4.30
C TYR A 149 -2.20 -16.74 3.55
N ASN A 150 -1.26 -16.70 2.59
CA ASN A 150 -0.85 -17.86 1.82
C ASN A 150 -0.13 -18.92 2.67
N THR A 151 0.50 -18.57 3.80
CA THR A 151 1.16 -19.53 4.70
C THR A 151 0.22 -20.66 5.14
N LYS A 152 -1.02 -20.32 5.50
CA LYS A 152 -2.04 -21.31 5.87
C LYS A 152 -2.33 -22.24 4.69
N SER A 153 -2.50 -21.67 3.49
CA SER A 153 -2.73 -22.44 2.27
C SER A 153 -1.56 -23.37 1.94
N SER A 154 -0.32 -22.92 2.11
CA SER A 154 0.89 -23.72 1.87
C SER A 154 0.97 -24.94 2.78
N ILE A 155 0.60 -24.80 4.06
CA ILE A 155 0.58 -25.93 5.00
C ILE A 155 -0.54 -26.90 4.66
N CYS A 156 -1.73 -26.40 4.34
CA CYS A 156 -2.86 -27.24 3.93
C CYS A 156 -2.60 -27.97 2.60
N ALA A 157 -1.80 -27.38 1.70
CA ALA A 157 -1.43 -27.99 0.43
C ALA A 157 -0.33 -29.06 0.57
N ASN A 158 0.43 -29.07 1.68
CA ASN A 158 1.51 -30.01 1.87
C ASN A 158 1.00 -31.42 2.20
N THR A 159 0.92 -32.27 1.19
CA THR A 159 0.45 -33.66 1.30
C THR A 159 1.27 -34.50 2.28
N SER A 160 2.56 -34.21 2.48
CA SER A 160 3.42 -34.98 3.40
C SER A 160 3.02 -34.86 4.87
N ILE A 161 2.35 -33.75 5.23
CA ILE A 161 1.87 -33.50 6.60
C ILE A 161 0.53 -34.22 6.82
N TRP A 162 -0.35 -34.19 5.81
CA TRP A 162 -1.72 -34.72 5.91
C TRP A 162 -1.82 -36.20 5.56
N PHE A 163 -0.89 -36.72 4.74
CA PHE A 163 -0.91 -38.08 4.21
C PHE A 163 0.50 -38.72 4.25
N PRO A 164 0.64 -39.96 4.76
CA PRO A 164 -0.38 -40.77 5.45
C PRO A 164 -0.76 -40.17 6.82
N TYR A 165 -1.97 -40.48 7.30
CA TYR A 165 -2.48 -39.96 8.58
C TYR A 165 -1.63 -40.46 9.75
N ARG A 166 -0.99 -39.52 10.46
CA ARG A 166 -0.19 -39.78 11.67
C ARG A 166 -0.70 -38.87 12.78
N THR A 167 -1.22 -39.44 13.85
CA THR A 167 -1.93 -38.70 14.91
C THR A 167 -1.10 -37.56 15.51
N ASN A 168 0.17 -37.79 15.82
CA ASN A 168 1.05 -36.78 16.44
C ASN A 168 1.37 -35.62 15.48
N VAL A 169 1.67 -35.93 14.22
CA VAL A 169 1.95 -34.94 13.17
C VAL A 169 0.70 -34.13 12.87
N TYR A 170 -0.46 -34.78 12.78
CA TYR A 170 -1.74 -34.15 12.51
C TYR A 170 -2.12 -33.16 13.63
N HIS A 171 -2.02 -33.56 14.90
CA HIS A 171 -2.28 -32.67 16.03
C HIS A 171 -1.31 -31.47 16.06
N SER A 172 -0.03 -31.71 15.78
CA SER A 172 0.99 -30.65 15.74
C SER A 172 0.73 -29.66 14.60
N ALA A 173 0.40 -30.16 13.41
CA ALA A 173 0.04 -29.34 12.25
C ALA A 173 -1.24 -28.54 12.49
N LEU A 174 -2.24 -29.14 13.13
CA LEU A 174 -3.51 -28.46 13.43
C LEU A 174 -3.33 -27.39 14.52
N ALA A 175 -2.47 -27.63 15.52
CA ALA A 175 -2.05 -26.63 16.48
C ALA A 175 -1.28 -25.48 15.80
N PHE A 176 -0.43 -25.79 14.82
CA PHE A 176 0.25 -24.74 14.06
C PHE A 176 -0.74 -23.93 13.22
N VAL A 177 -1.69 -24.57 12.52
CA VAL A 177 -2.72 -23.89 11.72
C VAL A 177 -3.58 -22.97 12.59
N SER A 178 -3.95 -23.38 13.81
CA SER A 178 -4.70 -22.49 14.71
C SER A 178 -3.86 -21.28 15.16
N HIS A 179 -2.53 -21.43 15.30
CA HIS A 179 -1.63 -20.31 15.54
C HIS A 179 -1.48 -19.35 14.35
N LEU A 180 -1.80 -19.77 13.12
CA LEU A 180 -1.83 -18.91 11.94
C LEU A 180 -3.11 -18.07 11.84
N GLU A 181 -4.18 -18.48 12.50
CA GLU A 181 -5.48 -17.77 12.51
C GLU A 181 -5.46 -16.56 13.45
N GLN A 182 -4.45 -15.69 13.29
CA GLN A 182 -4.36 -14.44 14.03
C GLN A 182 -5.08 -13.35 13.25
N ALA A 183 -6.14 -12.81 13.85
CA ALA A 183 -6.83 -11.64 13.31
C ALA A 183 -5.86 -10.44 13.24
N ASN A 184 -6.01 -9.64 12.18
CA ASN A 184 -5.28 -8.38 11.96
C ASN A 184 -3.76 -8.52 11.77
N LEU A 185 -3.27 -9.65 11.29
CA LEU A 185 -1.85 -9.79 10.94
C LEU A 185 -1.54 -9.11 9.59
N GLY A 186 -0.85 -7.98 9.67
CA GLY A 186 -0.47 -7.15 8.52
C GLY A 186 -0.09 -5.75 8.96
N ILE A 187 0.07 -4.84 8.01
CA ILE A 187 0.32 -3.43 8.29
C ILE A 187 -1.02 -2.71 8.31
N SER A 188 -1.29 -2.03 9.41
CA SER A 188 -2.50 -1.28 9.66
C SER A 188 -2.31 0.21 9.39
N ILE A 189 -3.38 0.84 8.93
CA ILE A 189 -3.50 2.29 8.84
C ILE A 189 -4.15 2.76 10.13
N TRP A 190 -3.37 3.33 11.05
CA TRP A 190 -3.86 3.82 12.35
C TRP A 190 -4.72 2.77 13.07
N GLU A 191 -4.37 1.48 13.02
CA GLU A 191 -5.15 0.39 13.65
C GLU A 191 -6.62 0.25 13.16
N PHE A 192 -7.08 1.08 12.20
CA PHE A 192 -8.45 1.06 11.69
C PHE A 192 -8.66 -0.01 10.62
N ALA A 193 -7.68 -0.17 9.73
CA ALA A 193 -7.77 -1.09 8.61
C ALA A 193 -6.39 -1.65 8.24
N VAL A 194 -6.33 -2.96 7.99
CA VAL A 194 -5.15 -3.59 7.41
C VAL A 194 -5.08 -3.26 5.92
N VAL A 195 -3.90 -2.85 5.45
CA VAL A 195 -3.64 -2.56 4.03
C VAL A 195 -3.71 -3.85 3.22
N SER A 196 -4.90 -4.15 2.73
CA SER A 196 -5.19 -5.32 1.88
C SER A 196 -5.45 -4.88 0.44
N LYS A 197 -5.29 -5.81 -0.52
CA LYS A 197 -5.58 -5.57 -1.95
C LYS A 197 -6.96 -4.96 -2.18
N GLN A 198 -7.97 -5.37 -1.40
CA GLN A 198 -9.32 -4.85 -1.49
C GLN A 198 -9.42 -3.38 -1.03
N LEU A 199 -8.72 -3.02 0.04
CA LEU A 199 -8.65 -1.64 0.52
C LEU A 199 -7.96 -0.73 -0.51
N VAL A 200 -6.92 -1.21 -1.17
CA VAL A 200 -6.26 -0.50 -2.27
C VAL A 200 -7.24 -0.19 -3.38
N LEU A 201 -7.96 -1.23 -3.85
CA LEU A 201 -8.86 -1.13 -4.99
C LEU A 201 -10.00 -0.16 -4.71
N THR A 202 -10.60 -0.23 -3.52
CA THR A 202 -11.66 0.68 -3.08
C THR A 202 -11.18 2.13 -2.99
N THR A 203 -9.97 2.34 -2.48
CA THR A 203 -9.35 3.68 -2.42
C THR A 203 -9.12 4.27 -3.81
N VAL A 204 -8.53 3.49 -4.72
CA VAL A 204 -8.31 3.92 -6.12
C VAL A 204 -9.63 4.20 -6.82
N SER A 205 -10.64 3.34 -6.65
CA SER A 205 -11.98 3.57 -7.20
C SER A 205 -12.59 4.88 -6.69
N ALA A 206 -12.51 5.14 -5.38
CA ALA A 206 -13.03 6.37 -4.79
C ALA A 206 -12.30 7.62 -5.31
N MET A 207 -10.98 7.54 -5.49
CA MET A 207 -10.19 8.63 -6.08
C MET A 207 -10.62 8.91 -7.52
N VAL A 208 -10.81 7.88 -8.34
CA VAL A 208 -11.26 8.01 -9.73
C VAL A 208 -12.67 8.58 -9.80
N THR A 209 -13.61 8.09 -8.99
CA THR A 209 -14.97 8.61 -8.94
C THR A 209 -14.99 10.08 -8.52
N CYS A 210 -14.25 10.45 -7.47
CA CYS A 210 -14.20 11.82 -7.00
C CYS A 210 -13.52 12.76 -8.02
N LEU A 211 -12.47 12.29 -8.70
CA LEU A 211 -11.85 13.02 -9.81
C LEU A 211 -12.83 13.23 -10.96
N ALA A 212 -13.61 12.22 -11.34
CA ALA A 212 -14.63 12.33 -12.39
C ALA A 212 -15.68 13.39 -12.03
N LEU A 213 -16.17 13.38 -10.79
CA LEU A 213 -17.10 14.39 -10.28
C LEU A 213 -16.51 15.80 -10.32
N PHE A 214 -15.24 15.98 -9.90
CA PHE A 214 -14.58 17.28 -9.99
C PHE A 214 -14.45 17.78 -11.42
N LEU A 215 -14.15 16.89 -12.37
CA LEU A 215 -14.07 17.25 -13.78
C LEU A 215 -15.44 17.61 -14.36
N GLU A 216 -16.50 16.91 -13.99
CA GLU A 216 -17.87 17.21 -14.40
C GLU A 216 -18.32 18.57 -13.87
N VAL A 217 -18.17 18.82 -12.56
CA VAL A 217 -18.48 20.11 -11.92
C VAL A 217 -17.69 21.25 -12.56
N SER A 218 -16.40 21.03 -12.83
CA SER A 218 -15.56 22.02 -13.50
C SER A 218 -16.04 22.33 -14.92
N ASN A 219 -16.55 21.34 -15.65
CA ASN A 219 -17.09 21.55 -17.00
C ASN A 219 -18.43 22.29 -16.96
N CYS A 220 -19.29 22.00 -15.97
CA CYS A 220 -20.55 22.71 -15.77
C CYS A 220 -20.31 24.20 -15.46
N ASN A 221 -19.34 24.52 -14.60
CA ASN A 221 -19.00 25.91 -14.28
C ASN A 221 -18.34 26.66 -15.45
N GLY A 222 -17.66 25.97 -16.37
CA GLY A 222 -17.06 26.57 -17.57
C GLY A 222 -18.06 26.91 -18.68
N ASN A 223 -19.29 26.39 -18.62
CA ASN A 223 -20.32 26.53 -19.66
C ASN A 223 -21.38 27.61 -19.37
N HIS A 224 -21.23 28.42 -18.32
CA HIS A 224 -22.01 29.66 -18.22
C HIS A 224 -21.41 30.70 -19.18
N PRO A 225 -22.09 31.09 -20.29
CA PRO A 225 -21.66 32.28 -21.00
C PRO A 225 -21.75 33.47 -20.04
N PRO A 226 -20.83 34.45 -20.10
CA PRO A 226 -21.08 35.72 -19.43
C PRO A 226 -22.42 36.23 -19.95
N MET A 227 -23.42 36.35 -19.09
CA MET A 227 -24.63 37.10 -19.43
C MET A 227 -24.14 38.47 -19.87
N SER A 228 -24.28 38.70 -21.17
CA SER A 228 -23.92 39.94 -21.81
C SER A 228 -24.77 41.06 -21.18
N ASP A 229 -24.14 41.89 -20.36
CA ASP A 229 -24.64 43.19 -19.90
C ASP A 229 -24.89 44.20 -21.04
N LYS A 230 -24.87 43.77 -22.31
CA LYS A 230 -25.16 44.62 -23.48
C LYS A 230 -26.64 44.72 -23.86
N ALA A 231 -27.57 44.10 -23.13
CA ALA A 231 -28.99 44.13 -23.48
C ALA A 231 -29.79 45.31 -22.87
N ILE A 232 -29.20 46.13 -21.99
CA ILE A 232 -29.94 47.19 -21.28
C ILE A 232 -29.73 48.60 -21.89
N ILE A 233 -28.76 48.82 -22.78
CA ILE A 233 -28.42 50.17 -23.27
C ILE A 233 -29.06 50.54 -24.63
N THR A 234 -29.74 49.62 -25.33
CA THR A 234 -30.30 49.90 -26.67
C THR A 234 -31.80 50.24 -26.73
N ASN A 235 -32.46 50.54 -25.60
CA ASN A 235 -33.87 51.00 -25.59
C ASN A 235 -34.06 52.36 -24.90
N LEU A 236 -33.07 53.25 -24.99
CA LEU A 236 -33.19 54.66 -24.66
C LEU A 236 -32.61 55.49 -25.80
N ASN A 237 -33.37 55.57 -26.90
CA ASN A 237 -33.40 56.68 -27.86
C ASN A 237 -34.66 56.59 -28.70
#